data_AF-A0A960XCX2-F1
#
_entry.id   AF-A0A960XCX2-F1
#
_cell.length_a   1.000
_cell.length_b   1.000
_cell.length_c   1.000
_cell.angle_alpha   90.00
_cell.angle_beta   90.00
_cell.angle_gamma   90.00
#
_symmetry.space_group_name_H-M   'P 1'
#
loop_
_entity.id
_entity.type
_entity.pdbx_description
1 polymer ?
#
loop_
_entity_poly.entity_id
_entity_poly.type
_entity_poly.pdbx_seq_one_letter_code
_entity_poly.pdbx_strand_id
1 'polypeptide(L)'
;NKTAFKNAGLDPEKPPRTWPDLERMGRKLKGAGYVGFTTAWPAAYHLEHFSCWHDIPMATHENGFKGTEARLECNHPEQKFHLGKVAEWSREGIFSYSGRYAEEPERRFAEGECAILMQGANRLPLLSRRCDFEIGVGFIPYWPHLTDRPHTLNIGGSSFWALSGFSSEEYHSIAEFFAYLSSLEAQKKWHQATGYLPITYAAYMETKKEGFYATHPAAEIAVLEVMGNHPTDHSWGIRLPNYVEVRDLIIDYLEKAFSGEMTADEALDEAVVQGNKRLAPKAQAKL
;
A
#
# COMPACT_ATOMS: atom_id res chain seq x y z
N ASN A 1 -2.97 -10.51 13.76
CA ASN A 1 -3.36 -10.88 15.13
C ASN A 1 -2.78 -12.26 15.47
N LYS A 2 -1.72 -12.34 16.29
CA LYS A 2 -1.06 -13.62 16.61
C LYS A 2 -1.95 -14.55 17.43
N THR A 3 -2.84 -14.01 18.26
CA THR A 3 -3.82 -14.80 19.03
C THR A 3 -4.82 -15.49 18.10
N ALA A 4 -5.35 -14.78 17.11
CA ALA A 4 -6.24 -15.37 16.09
C ALA A 4 -5.55 -16.49 15.30
N PHE A 5 -4.26 -16.31 14.96
CA PHE A 5 -3.47 -17.36 14.31
C PHE A 5 -3.38 -18.62 15.19
N LYS A 6 -3.00 -18.48 16.47
CA LYS A 6 -2.93 -19.61 17.41
C LYS A 6 -4.29 -20.32 17.53
N ASN A 7 -5.38 -19.57 17.67
CA ASN A 7 -6.74 -20.11 17.81
C ASN A 7 -7.20 -20.87 16.55
N ALA A 8 -6.73 -20.46 15.36
CA ALA A 8 -7.00 -21.14 14.10
C ALA A 8 -6.02 -22.29 13.79
N GLY A 9 -5.13 -22.65 14.72
CA GLY A 9 -4.10 -23.68 14.51
C GLY A 9 -3.06 -23.29 13.46
N LEU A 10 -2.77 -21.99 13.34
CA LEU A 10 -1.71 -21.43 12.50
C LEU A 10 -0.49 -21.06 13.36
N ASP A 11 0.68 -21.08 12.73
CA ASP A 11 1.93 -20.62 13.35
C ASP A 11 1.92 -19.08 13.42
N PRO A 12 1.90 -18.47 14.62
CA PRO A 12 1.82 -17.01 14.78
C PRO A 12 3.08 -16.27 14.31
N GLU A 13 4.20 -16.97 14.10
CA GLU A 13 5.46 -16.38 13.60
C GLU A 13 5.60 -16.51 12.07
N LYS A 14 4.61 -17.10 11.38
CA LYS A 14 4.60 -17.29 9.93
C LYS A 14 3.40 -16.59 9.28
N PRO A 15 3.48 -15.26 9.07
CA PRO A 15 2.48 -14.55 8.28
C PRO A 15 2.45 -15.09 6.83
N PRO A 16 1.33 -14.92 6.10
CA PRO A 16 1.25 -15.35 4.70
C PRO A 16 2.26 -14.57 3.85
N ARG A 17 3.03 -15.29 3.02
CA ARG A 17 4.01 -14.67 2.09
C ARG A 17 3.47 -14.57 0.67
N THR A 18 2.47 -15.38 0.34
CA THR A 18 1.87 -15.44 -0.98
C THR A 18 0.35 -15.32 -0.86
N TRP A 19 -0.30 -14.83 -1.91
CA TRP A 19 -1.77 -14.78 -1.93
C TRP A 19 -2.44 -16.15 -1.73
N PRO A 20 -1.91 -17.27 -2.28
CA PRO A 20 -2.38 -18.61 -1.92
C PRO A 20 -2.22 -18.96 -0.44
N ASP A 21 -1.15 -18.50 0.22
CA ASP A 21 -1.02 -18.66 1.69
C ASP A 21 -2.09 -17.88 2.42
N LEU A 22 -2.32 -16.62 2.01
CA LEU A 22 -3.33 -15.75 2.60
C LEU A 22 -4.73 -16.37 2.46
N GLU A 23 -5.07 -16.93 1.29
CA GLU A 23 -6.33 -17.63 1.10
C GLU A 23 -6.46 -18.83 2.05
N ARG A 24 -5.47 -19.72 2.07
CA ARG A 24 -5.48 -20.93 2.92
C ARG A 24 -5.58 -20.59 4.41
N MET A 25 -4.80 -19.61 4.86
CA MET A 25 -4.81 -19.13 6.24
C MET A 25 -6.12 -18.43 6.56
N GLY A 26 -6.63 -17.61 5.63
CA GLY A 26 -7.91 -16.91 5.72
C GLY A 26 -9.09 -17.87 5.90
N ARG A 27 -9.13 -18.99 5.16
CA ARG A 27 -10.14 -20.05 5.36
C ARG A 27 -10.08 -20.67 6.76
N LYS A 28 -8.88 -20.92 7.30
CA LYS A 28 -8.71 -21.42 8.68
C LYS A 28 -9.15 -20.41 9.72
N LEU A 29 -8.78 -19.13 9.54
CA LEU A 29 -9.18 -18.02 10.42
C LEU A 29 -10.71 -17.87 10.44
N LYS A 30 -11.35 -17.94 9.26
CA LYS A 30 -12.81 -17.99 9.15
C LYS A 30 -13.42 -19.17 9.91
N GLY A 31 -12.87 -20.36 9.75
CA GLY A 31 -13.32 -21.54 10.49
C GLY A 31 -13.22 -21.41 12.01
N ALA A 32 -12.31 -20.55 12.50
CA ALA A 32 -12.14 -20.23 13.91
C ALA A 32 -12.97 -19.02 14.38
N GLY A 33 -13.86 -18.48 13.53
CA GLY A 33 -14.79 -17.40 13.87
C GLY A 33 -14.27 -15.98 13.62
N TYR A 34 -13.15 -15.81 12.91
CA TYR A 34 -12.60 -14.50 12.53
C TYR A 34 -12.95 -14.12 11.10
N VAL A 35 -12.93 -12.83 10.77
CA VAL A 35 -12.73 -12.41 9.39
C VAL A 35 -11.26 -12.67 9.03
N GLY A 36 -11.01 -13.36 7.91
CA GLY A 36 -9.66 -13.74 7.49
C GLY A 36 -8.74 -12.52 7.35
N PHE A 37 -9.14 -11.56 6.51
CA PHE A 37 -8.42 -10.30 6.36
C PHE A 37 -9.31 -9.11 5.95
N THR A 38 -8.82 -7.91 6.23
CA THR A 38 -9.36 -6.64 5.74
C THR A 38 -8.23 -5.74 5.24
N THR A 39 -8.57 -4.65 4.56
CA THR A 39 -7.62 -3.73 3.94
C THR A 39 -8.04 -2.28 4.18
N ALA A 40 -7.08 -1.41 4.48
CA ALA A 40 -7.24 0.03 4.29
C ALA A 40 -6.64 0.42 2.94
N TRP A 41 -7.07 1.51 2.32
CA TRP A 41 -6.55 1.95 1.01
C TRP A 41 -6.64 0.86 -0.07
N PRO A 42 -7.85 0.39 -0.44
CA PRO A 42 -8.01 -0.77 -1.32
C PRO A 42 -7.33 -0.59 -2.68
N ALA A 43 -7.35 0.61 -3.27
CA ALA A 43 -6.61 0.89 -4.51
C ALA A 43 -5.09 0.73 -4.33
N ALA A 44 -4.54 1.11 -3.17
CA ALA A 44 -3.13 0.89 -2.87
C ALA A 44 -2.80 -0.61 -2.88
N TYR A 45 -3.49 -1.42 -2.08
CA TYR A 45 -3.09 -2.82 -1.86
C TYR A 45 -3.54 -3.79 -2.96
N HIS A 46 -4.68 -3.53 -3.59
CA HIS A 46 -5.25 -4.43 -4.59
C HIS A 46 -5.05 -3.99 -6.03
N LEU A 47 -4.40 -2.83 -6.26
CA LEU A 47 -4.00 -2.42 -7.60
C LEU A 47 -2.57 -1.87 -7.62
N GLU A 48 -2.26 -0.80 -6.91
CA GLU A 48 -0.98 -0.09 -7.09
C GLU A 48 0.22 -0.92 -6.60
N HIS A 49 0.20 -1.35 -5.34
CA HIS A 49 1.18 -2.25 -4.75
C HIS A 49 1.18 -3.57 -5.50
N PHE A 50 0.01 -4.14 -5.81
CA PHE A 50 -0.07 -5.36 -6.62
C PHE A 50 0.70 -5.20 -7.94
N SER A 51 0.48 -4.11 -8.65
CA SER A 51 1.10 -3.84 -9.95
C SER A 51 2.60 -3.63 -9.81
N CYS A 52 3.04 -2.82 -8.85
CA CYS A 52 4.46 -2.62 -8.57
C CYS A 52 5.17 -3.92 -8.17
N TRP A 53 4.54 -4.76 -7.35
CA TRP A 53 5.09 -6.00 -6.81
C TRP A 53 5.28 -7.09 -7.88
N HIS A 54 4.52 -7.02 -8.96
CA HIS A 54 4.55 -7.96 -10.09
C HIS A 54 5.01 -7.32 -11.42
N ASP A 55 5.55 -6.09 -11.38
CA ASP A 55 6.04 -5.34 -12.55
C ASP A 55 5.01 -5.14 -13.67
N ILE A 56 3.76 -4.88 -13.29
CA ILE A 56 2.64 -4.62 -14.20
C ILE A 56 2.40 -3.10 -14.22
N PRO A 57 2.19 -2.45 -15.38
CA PRO A 57 1.90 -1.03 -15.41
C PRO A 57 0.48 -0.72 -14.89
N MET A 58 0.35 0.47 -14.29
CA MET A 58 -0.94 1.09 -13.94
C MET A 58 -1.35 2.12 -14.99
N ALA A 59 -0.38 2.69 -15.70
CA ALA A 59 -0.58 3.66 -16.76
C ALA A 59 0.58 3.65 -17.75
N THR A 60 0.29 4.11 -18.97
CA THR A 60 1.28 4.30 -20.01
C THR A 60 2.34 5.33 -19.61
N HIS A 61 3.42 5.43 -20.39
CA HIS A 61 4.53 6.37 -20.14
C HIS A 61 5.19 6.18 -18.76
N GLU A 62 5.50 4.93 -18.40
CA GLU A 62 6.14 4.57 -17.13
C GLU A 62 5.31 5.07 -15.94
N ASN A 63 4.04 4.65 -15.89
CA ASN A 63 3.06 5.15 -14.94
C ASN A 63 2.95 6.69 -14.91
N GLY A 64 3.12 7.34 -16.06
CA GLY A 64 3.08 8.79 -16.25
C GLY A 64 4.35 9.57 -15.92
N PHE A 65 5.45 8.90 -15.56
CA PHE A 65 6.73 9.58 -15.35
C PHE A 65 7.32 10.17 -16.64
N LYS A 66 6.98 9.61 -17.81
CA LYS A 66 7.43 10.09 -19.13
C LYS A 66 6.47 11.03 -19.85
N GLY A 67 5.37 11.46 -19.22
CA GLY A 67 4.53 12.52 -19.81
C GLY A 67 3.13 12.61 -19.24
N THR A 68 2.56 13.82 -19.29
CA THR A 68 1.19 14.11 -18.83
C THR A 68 0.09 13.54 -19.73
N GLU A 69 0.45 13.06 -20.93
CA GLU A 69 -0.47 12.36 -21.84
C GLU A 69 -0.68 10.88 -21.48
N ALA A 70 -0.10 10.44 -20.36
CA ALA A 70 -0.35 9.12 -19.82
C ALA A 70 -1.84 8.81 -19.66
N ARG A 71 -2.15 7.53 -19.86
CA ARG A 71 -3.50 6.96 -19.75
C ARG A 71 -3.43 5.77 -18.83
N LEU A 72 -4.44 5.62 -17.97
CA LEU A 72 -4.62 4.42 -17.16
C LEU A 72 -4.71 3.20 -18.08
N GLU A 73 -4.07 2.13 -17.65
CA GLU A 73 -4.15 0.79 -18.23
C GLU A 73 -4.24 -0.28 -17.12
N CYS A 74 -4.78 0.08 -15.96
CA CYS A 74 -4.89 -0.80 -14.78
C CYS A 74 -6.01 -1.88 -14.89
N ASN A 75 -6.18 -2.46 -16.07
CA ASN A 75 -7.14 -3.52 -16.39
C ASN A 75 -6.48 -4.71 -17.12
N HIS A 76 -5.18 -4.92 -16.91
CA HIS A 76 -4.46 -6.08 -17.43
C HIS A 76 -5.02 -7.40 -16.86
N PRO A 77 -4.86 -8.54 -17.58
CA PRO A 77 -5.36 -9.84 -17.14
C PRO A 77 -4.97 -10.21 -15.70
N GLU A 78 -3.76 -9.86 -15.27
CA GLU A 78 -3.22 -10.12 -13.94
C GLU A 78 -3.94 -9.30 -12.85
N GLN A 79 -4.22 -8.02 -13.13
CA GLN A 79 -4.97 -7.13 -12.23
C GLN A 79 -6.42 -7.58 -12.12
N LYS A 80 -7.05 -7.93 -13.25
CA LYS A 80 -8.40 -8.52 -13.30
C LYS A 80 -8.48 -9.83 -12.53
N PHE A 81 -7.49 -10.71 -12.72
CA PHE A 81 -7.37 -11.96 -11.97
C PHE A 81 -7.29 -11.71 -10.46
N HIS A 82 -6.41 -10.80 -10.02
CA HIS A 82 -6.27 -10.50 -8.60
C HIS A 82 -7.55 -9.93 -7.99
N LEU A 83 -8.17 -8.95 -8.66
CA LEU A 83 -9.45 -8.39 -8.20
C LEU A 83 -10.54 -9.46 -8.17
N GLY A 84 -10.57 -10.36 -9.15
CA GLY A 84 -11.48 -11.51 -9.18
C GLY A 84 -11.32 -12.41 -7.95
N LYS A 85 -10.08 -12.69 -7.54
CA LYS A 85 -9.79 -13.43 -6.30
C LYS A 85 -10.23 -12.68 -5.05
N VAL A 86 -10.02 -11.37 -4.99
CA VAL A 86 -10.47 -10.56 -3.83
C VAL A 86 -12.00 -10.52 -3.74
N ALA A 87 -12.70 -10.39 -4.87
CA ALA A 87 -14.15 -10.46 -4.94
C ALA A 87 -14.68 -11.86 -4.55
N GLU A 88 -14.00 -12.94 -4.96
CA GLU A 88 -14.30 -14.30 -4.51
C GLU A 88 -14.15 -14.43 -2.99
N TRP A 89 -13.03 -13.98 -2.42
CA TRP A 89 -12.80 -14.01 -0.98
C TRP A 89 -13.81 -13.15 -0.20
N SER A 90 -14.31 -12.06 -0.79
CA SER A 90 -15.39 -11.24 -0.23
C SER A 90 -16.68 -12.06 -0.09
N ARG A 91 -17.11 -12.72 -1.17
CA ARG A 91 -18.30 -13.60 -1.16
C ARG A 91 -18.15 -14.78 -0.21
N GLU A 92 -16.93 -15.31 -0.10
CA GLU A 92 -16.62 -16.39 0.83
C GLU A 92 -16.42 -15.90 2.27
N GLY A 93 -16.47 -14.60 2.56
CA GLY A 93 -16.25 -14.06 3.91
C GLY A 93 -14.83 -14.25 4.45
N ILE A 94 -13.85 -14.51 3.58
CA ILE A 94 -12.42 -14.51 3.93
C ILE A 94 -11.91 -13.08 3.95
N PHE A 95 -12.29 -12.29 2.94
CA PHE A 95 -12.06 -10.85 2.88
C PHE A 95 -13.29 -10.11 3.38
N SER A 96 -13.09 -9.00 4.08
CA SER A 96 -14.17 -8.06 4.37
C SER A 96 -13.72 -6.64 4.08
N TYR A 97 -14.37 -6.01 3.10
CA TYR A 97 -14.24 -4.58 2.87
C TYR A 97 -15.06 -3.80 3.91
N SER A 98 -14.46 -2.78 4.51
CA SER A 98 -15.14 -1.94 5.50
C SER A 98 -14.86 -0.45 5.38
N GLY A 99 -14.31 0.00 4.26
CA GLY A 99 -14.11 1.42 4.00
C GLY A 99 -12.80 1.71 3.26
N ARG A 100 -12.71 2.93 2.73
CA ARG A 100 -11.62 3.34 1.83
C ARG A 100 -10.31 3.58 2.57
N TYR A 101 -10.39 4.10 3.79
CA TYR A 101 -9.24 4.65 4.50
C TYR A 101 -8.97 3.87 5.80
N ALA A 102 -8.24 4.49 6.72
CA ALA A 102 -7.72 3.82 7.90
C ALA A 102 -8.79 3.46 8.95
N GLU A 103 -9.78 4.32 9.17
CA GLU A 103 -10.61 4.29 10.38
C GLU A 103 -11.22 2.93 10.67
N GLU A 104 -12.05 2.44 9.75
CA GLU A 104 -12.86 1.26 10.01
C GLU A 104 -12.10 -0.09 9.87
N PRO A 105 -11.26 -0.30 8.85
CA PRO A 105 -10.38 -1.46 8.81
C PRO A 105 -9.45 -1.56 10.04
N GLU A 106 -8.91 -0.44 10.54
CA GLU A 106 -8.09 -0.43 11.75
C GLU A 106 -8.91 -0.74 13.01
N ARG A 107 -10.13 -0.21 13.12
CA ARG A 107 -11.03 -0.50 14.26
C ARG A 107 -11.35 -1.98 14.35
N ARG A 108 -11.81 -2.58 13.24
CA ARG A 108 -12.19 -4.01 13.20
C ARG A 108 -11.00 -4.94 13.45
N PHE A 109 -9.82 -4.57 12.99
CA PHE A 109 -8.60 -5.29 13.37
C PHE A 109 -8.30 -5.16 14.87
N ALA A 110 -8.33 -3.95 15.42
CA ALA A 110 -8.01 -3.69 16.82
C ALA A 110 -8.98 -4.38 17.81
N GLU A 111 -10.24 -4.51 17.42
CA GLU A 111 -11.26 -5.25 18.17
C GLU A 111 -11.14 -6.78 18.03
N GLY A 112 -10.22 -7.25 17.20
CA GLY A 112 -9.97 -8.68 16.99
C GLY A 112 -10.97 -9.37 16.05
N GLU A 113 -11.85 -8.62 15.38
CA GLU A 113 -12.79 -9.15 14.40
C GLU A 113 -12.05 -9.65 13.14
N CYS A 114 -11.12 -8.83 12.63
CA CYS A 114 -10.27 -9.17 11.49
C CYS A 114 -8.91 -9.70 11.96
N ALA A 115 -8.53 -10.89 11.51
CA ALA A 115 -7.28 -11.53 11.92
C ALA A 115 -6.03 -10.94 11.24
N ILE A 116 -6.18 -10.46 10.00
CA ILE A 116 -5.14 -9.81 9.21
C ILE A 116 -5.65 -8.44 8.73
N LEU A 117 -4.79 -7.43 8.81
CA LEU A 117 -5.02 -6.09 8.27
C LEU A 117 -3.90 -5.74 7.30
N MET A 118 -4.24 -5.37 6.07
CA MET A 118 -3.31 -4.74 5.14
C MET A 118 -3.33 -3.22 5.39
N GLN A 119 -2.21 -2.70 5.89
CA GLN A 119 -2.06 -1.29 6.27
C GLN A 119 -0.58 -0.88 6.32
N GLY A 120 -0.31 0.42 6.18
CA GLY A 120 1.04 0.98 6.20
C GLY A 120 1.74 0.76 7.54
N ALA A 121 3.03 0.43 7.50
CA ALA A 121 3.81 0.11 8.70
C ALA A 121 3.90 1.27 9.70
N ASN A 122 3.76 2.52 9.24
CA ASN A 122 3.69 3.70 10.11
C ASN A 122 2.48 3.68 11.07
N ARG A 123 1.50 2.80 10.83
CA ARG A 123 0.33 2.63 11.70
C ARG A 123 0.58 1.67 12.85
N LEU A 124 1.62 0.84 12.79
CA LEU A 124 1.93 -0.16 13.81
C LEU A 124 2.03 0.44 15.23
N PRO A 125 2.75 1.56 15.48
CA PRO A 125 2.84 2.13 16.83
C PRO A 125 1.49 2.59 17.41
N LEU A 126 0.52 2.93 16.57
CA LEU A 126 -0.83 3.31 17.00
C LEU A 126 -1.69 2.06 17.23
N LEU A 127 -1.62 1.09 16.33
CA LEU A 127 -2.34 -0.18 16.45
C LEU A 127 -1.89 -0.97 17.67
N SER A 128 -0.60 -1.05 17.96
CA SER A 128 -0.06 -1.76 19.13
C SER A 128 -0.55 -1.18 20.46
N ARG A 129 -1.01 0.07 20.49
CA ARG A 129 -1.63 0.69 21.68
C ARG A 129 -3.14 0.46 21.78
N ARG A 130 -3.78 0.08 20.67
CA ARG A 130 -5.23 -0.15 20.58
C ARG A 130 -5.62 -1.62 20.67
N CYS A 131 -4.68 -2.53 20.39
CA CYS A 131 -4.94 -3.97 20.37
C CYS A 131 -4.56 -4.61 21.71
N ASP A 132 -5.43 -5.46 22.25
CA ASP A 132 -5.14 -6.28 23.44
C ASP A 132 -4.45 -7.62 23.09
N PHE A 133 -3.83 -7.69 21.90
CA PHE A 133 -3.13 -8.87 21.39
C PHE A 133 -1.83 -8.47 20.69
N GLU A 134 -0.91 -9.43 20.58
CA GLU A 134 0.34 -9.22 19.86
C GLU A 134 0.12 -9.16 18.34
N ILE A 135 0.69 -8.15 17.71
CA ILE A 135 0.66 -7.95 16.25
C ILE A 135 1.92 -8.55 15.64
N GLY A 136 1.74 -9.54 14.76
CA GLY A 136 2.78 -9.98 13.82
C GLY A 136 2.73 -9.13 12.55
N VAL A 137 3.90 -8.88 11.95
CA VAL A 137 4.04 -8.14 10.69
C VAL A 137 4.76 -9.01 9.68
N GLY A 138 4.30 -8.97 8.43
CA GLY A 138 4.89 -9.69 7.30
C GLY A 138 4.87 -8.83 6.05
N PHE A 139 5.56 -9.30 5.01
CA PHE A 139 5.54 -8.68 3.70
C PHE A 139 4.13 -8.74 3.07
N ILE A 140 3.81 -7.79 2.20
CA ILE A 140 2.66 -7.88 1.30
C ILE A 140 2.76 -9.18 0.48
N PRO A 141 1.70 -10.01 0.42
CA PRO A 141 1.75 -11.24 -0.35
C PRO A 141 1.90 -11.00 -1.86
N TYR A 142 2.56 -11.94 -2.54
CA TYR A 142 2.66 -11.95 -4.01
C TYR A 142 2.06 -13.23 -4.61
N TRP A 143 1.87 -13.25 -5.93
CA TRP A 143 1.47 -14.42 -6.71
C TRP A 143 2.69 -15.09 -7.33
N PRO A 144 3.06 -16.30 -6.88
CA PRO A 144 4.25 -16.99 -7.38
C PRO A 144 4.20 -17.37 -8.86
N HIS A 145 3.03 -17.38 -9.49
CA HIS A 145 2.88 -17.68 -10.92
C HIS A 145 3.04 -16.44 -11.81
N LEU A 146 3.04 -15.24 -11.24
CA LEU A 146 3.23 -13.97 -11.96
C LEU A 146 4.68 -13.48 -11.85
N THR A 147 5.37 -13.84 -10.76
CA THR A 147 6.78 -13.49 -10.56
C THR A 147 7.46 -14.49 -9.64
N ASP A 148 8.73 -14.79 -9.90
CA ASP A 148 9.56 -15.67 -9.06
C ASP A 148 9.84 -15.05 -7.69
N ARG A 149 9.95 -13.71 -7.66
CA ARG A 149 10.16 -12.92 -6.44
C ARG A 149 9.53 -11.54 -6.61
N PRO A 150 8.92 -10.98 -5.57
CA PRO A 150 8.35 -9.65 -5.66
C PRO A 150 9.38 -8.58 -6.02
N HIS A 151 8.94 -7.50 -6.65
CA HIS A 151 9.76 -6.33 -7.03
C HIS A 151 9.87 -5.31 -5.86
N THR A 152 9.65 -4.02 -6.10
CA THR A 152 9.60 -2.97 -5.08
C THR A 152 8.19 -2.43 -4.98
N LEU A 153 7.78 -2.00 -3.78
CA LEU A 153 6.54 -1.24 -3.63
C LEU A 153 6.77 0.23 -3.95
N ASN A 154 5.75 0.87 -4.52
CA ASN A 154 5.66 2.33 -4.51
C ASN A 154 5.41 2.83 -3.08
N ILE A 155 5.76 4.10 -2.83
CA ILE A 155 5.57 4.73 -1.52
C ILE A 155 4.26 5.54 -1.47
N GLY A 156 3.62 5.52 -0.31
CA GLY A 156 2.57 6.48 0.06
C GLY A 156 3.09 7.61 0.94
N GLY A 157 2.18 8.35 1.58
CA GLY A 157 2.53 9.42 2.51
C GLY A 157 2.43 10.81 1.89
N SER A 158 3.35 11.71 2.27
CA SER A 158 3.34 13.11 1.85
C SER A 158 4.75 13.57 1.50
N SER A 159 4.83 14.63 0.70
CA SER A 159 6.08 15.29 0.32
C SER A 159 5.99 16.79 0.62
N PHE A 160 7.15 17.41 0.85
CA PHE A 160 7.26 18.87 0.97
C PHE A 160 7.51 19.48 -0.41
N TRP A 161 6.82 20.58 -0.70
CA TRP A 161 6.94 21.33 -1.97
C TRP A 161 7.32 22.77 -1.69
N ALA A 162 8.29 23.29 -2.46
CA ALA A 162 8.57 24.72 -2.53
C ALA A 162 7.64 25.34 -3.59
N LEU A 163 6.80 26.29 -3.19
CA LEU A 163 5.90 26.99 -4.12
C LEU A 163 6.64 28.13 -4.84
N SER A 164 6.08 28.58 -5.96
CA SER A 164 6.59 29.76 -6.66
C SER A 164 6.21 31.06 -5.94
N GLY A 165 6.89 32.17 -6.27
CA GLY A 165 6.54 33.51 -5.78
C GLY A 165 7.37 34.03 -4.60
N PHE A 166 8.32 33.25 -4.09
CA PHE A 166 9.23 33.69 -3.02
C PHE A 166 10.50 34.37 -3.54
N SER A 167 11.18 35.12 -2.66
CA SER A 167 12.48 35.73 -2.89
C SER A 167 13.63 34.70 -2.85
N SER A 168 14.81 35.09 -3.34
CA SER A 168 16.00 34.23 -3.30
C SER A 168 16.44 33.86 -1.88
N GLU A 169 16.27 34.76 -0.91
CA GLU A 169 16.61 34.52 0.49
C GLU A 169 15.65 33.50 1.14
N GLU A 170 14.36 33.59 0.82
CA GLU A 170 13.36 32.61 1.26
C GLU A 170 13.63 31.23 0.64
N TYR A 171 13.96 31.15 -0.66
CA TYR A 171 14.34 29.88 -1.28
C TYR A 171 15.62 29.29 -0.69
N HIS A 172 16.58 30.12 -0.31
CA HIS A 172 17.77 29.65 0.41
C HIS A 172 17.39 29.02 1.75
N SER A 173 16.52 29.67 2.52
CA SER A 173 16.01 29.15 3.80
C SER A 173 15.22 27.84 3.63
N ILE A 174 14.37 27.75 2.59
CA ILE A 174 13.65 26.51 2.25
C ILE A 174 14.63 25.37 1.91
N ALA A 175 15.68 25.67 1.14
CA ALA A 175 16.70 24.69 0.79
C ALA A 175 17.48 24.19 2.03
N GLU A 176 17.86 25.08 2.94
CA GLU A 176 18.49 24.69 4.21
C GLU A 176 17.56 23.81 5.06
N PHE A 177 16.26 24.13 5.11
CA PHE A 177 15.29 23.31 5.81
C PHE A 177 15.15 21.92 5.19
N PHE A 178 15.09 21.81 3.85
CA PHE A 178 15.05 20.51 3.17
C PHE A 178 16.35 19.71 3.37
N ALA A 179 17.49 20.38 3.44
CA ALA A 179 18.77 19.75 3.76
C ALA A 179 18.79 19.21 5.20
N TYR A 180 18.27 19.98 6.16
CA TYR A 180 18.10 19.52 7.54
C TYR A 180 17.15 18.31 7.62
N LEU A 181 15.98 18.37 6.97
CA LEU A 181 15.02 17.27 6.94
C LEU A 181 15.64 16.00 6.36
N SER A 182 16.50 16.11 5.34
CA SER A 182 17.21 14.98 4.72
C SER A 182 18.47 14.54 5.46
N SER A 183 18.86 15.23 6.54
CA SER A 183 20.06 14.90 7.30
C SER A 183 19.94 13.55 8.01
N LEU A 184 21.09 12.92 8.27
CA LEU A 184 21.16 11.61 8.93
C LEU A 184 20.40 11.59 10.26
N GLU A 185 20.68 12.56 11.15
CA GLU A 185 20.09 12.60 12.48
C GLU A 185 18.59 12.90 12.45
N ALA A 186 18.14 13.82 11.58
CA ALA A 186 16.72 14.10 11.43
C ALA A 186 15.96 12.88 10.91
N GLN A 187 16.49 12.18 9.90
CA GLN A 187 15.86 11.01 9.30
C GLN A 187 15.81 9.80 10.25
N LYS A 188 16.89 9.52 10.98
CA LYS A 188 16.89 8.48 12.03
C LYS A 188 15.81 8.77 13.07
N LYS A 189 15.82 9.98 13.63
CA LYS A 189 14.85 10.40 14.66
C LYS A 189 13.42 10.30 14.14
N TRP A 190 13.17 10.79 12.92
CA TRP A 190 11.84 10.72 12.30
C TRP A 190 11.38 9.28 12.11
N HIS A 191 12.22 8.43 11.48
CA HIS A 191 11.89 7.03 11.23
C HIS A 191 11.59 6.28 12.53
N GLN A 192 12.49 6.37 13.52
CA GLN A 192 12.38 5.63 14.78
C GLN A 192 11.21 6.12 15.64
N ALA A 193 10.88 7.42 15.61
CA ALA A 193 9.80 7.97 16.42
C ALA A 193 8.39 7.80 15.80
N THR A 194 8.31 7.73 14.48
CA THR A 194 7.00 7.81 13.77
C THR A 194 6.61 6.53 13.05
N GLY A 195 7.56 5.65 12.75
CA GLY A 195 7.34 4.46 11.92
C GLY A 195 7.27 4.74 10.41
N TYR A 196 7.43 5.99 9.96
CA TYR A 196 7.65 6.28 8.53
C TYR A 196 9.02 5.78 8.08
N LEU A 197 9.18 5.51 6.79
CA LEU A 197 10.45 5.09 6.21
C LEU A 197 11.51 6.19 6.31
N PRO A 198 12.80 5.85 6.53
CA PRO A 198 13.88 6.79 6.35
C PRO A 198 14.06 7.07 4.84
N ILE A 199 14.15 8.34 4.45
CA ILE A 199 14.23 8.70 3.02
C ILE A 199 15.66 8.61 2.44
N THR A 200 16.65 8.29 3.29
CA THR A 200 18.06 8.17 2.88
C THR A 200 18.65 6.81 3.29
N TYR A 201 19.45 6.23 2.39
CA TYR A 201 20.15 4.96 2.66
C TYR A 201 21.07 5.05 3.88
N ALA A 202 21.73 6.20 4.08
CA ALA A 202 22.59 6.44 5.24
C ALA A 202 21.80 6.32 6.56
N ALA A 203 20.58 6.86 6.63
CA ALA A 203 19.75 6.77 7.82
C ALA A 203 19.24 5.35 8.09
N TYR A 204 18.90 4.59 7.04
CA TYR A 204 18.60 3.17 7.18
C TYR A 204 19.79 2.39 7.75
N MET A 205 20.97 2.55 7.14
CA MET A 205 22.17 1.80 7.53
C MET A 205 22.61 2.13 8.96
N GLU A 206 22.59 3.40 9.35
CA GLU A 206 22.95 3.78 10.73
C GLU A 206 21.89 3.28 11.72
N THR A 207 20.59 3.39 11.41
CA THR A 207 19.52 2.83 12.26
C THR A 207 19.70 1.32 12.46
N LYS A 208 20.09 0.59 11.41
CA LYS A 208 20.38 -0.85 11.48
C LYS A 208 21.60 -1.14 12.35
N LYS A 209 22.68 -0.40 12.16
CA LYS A 209 23.93 -0.53 12.94
C LYS A 209 23.71 -0.24 14.43
N GLU A 210 22.83 0.69 14.76
CA GLU A 210 22.42 1.01 16.14
C GLU A 210 21.53 -0.08 16.78
N GLY A 211 21.12 -1.10 16.03
CA GLY A 211 20.37 -2.24 16.55
C GLY A 211 18.86 -2.00 16.66
N PHE A 212 18.33 -0.89 16.12
CA PHE A 212 16.90 -0.57 16.22
C PHE A 212 15.99 -1.69 15.68
N TYR A 213 16.37 -2.31 14.55
CA TYR A 213 15.59 -3.40 13.94
C TYR A 213 15.70 -4.73 14.70
N ALA A 214 16.71 -4.92 15.55
CA ALA A 214 16.78 -6.11 16.41
C ALA A 214 15.67 -6.10 17.47
N THR A 215 15.30 -4.91 17.97
CA THR A 215 14.20 -4.74 18.93
C THR A 215 12.87 -4.37 18.26
N HIS A 216 12.90 -3.85 17.03
CA HIS A 216 11.72 -3.47 16.24
C HIS A 216 11.77 -4.13 14.85
N PRO A 217 11.76 -5.47 14.74
CA PRO A 217 11.93 -6.18 13.47
C PRO A 217 10.86 -5.81 12.43
N ALA A 218 9.65 -5.51 12.89
CA ALA A 218 8.56 -5.07 12.03
C ALA A 218 8.86 -3.76 11.27
N ALA A 219 9.68 -2.87 11.85
CA ALA A 219 10.04 -1.60 11.21
C ALA A 219 10.98 -1.80 10.01
N GLU A 220 11.74 -2.90 9.96
CA GLU A 220 12.63 -3.18 8.84
C GLU A 220 11.87 -3.74 7.63
N ILE A 221 10.79 -4.48 7.85
CA ILE A 221 9.99 -5.12 6.78
C ILE A 221 9.56 -4.10 5.74
N ALA A 222 9.00 -2.96 6.16
CA ALA A 222 8.54 -1.93 5.24
C ALA A 222 9.69 -1.25 4.48
N VAL A 223 10.88 -1.15 5.09
CA VAL A 223 12.07 -0.66 4.38
C VAL A 223 12.48 -1.65 3.30
N LEU A 224 12.46 -2.95 3.61
CA LEU A 224 12.80 -4.01 2.66
C LEU A 224 11.77 -4.17 1.53
N GLU A 225 10.50 -3.82 1.77
CA GLU A 225 9.48 -3.80 0.71
C GLU A 225 9.73 -2.73 -0.35
N VAL A 226 10.38 -1.61 0.03
CA VAL A 226 10.70 -0.52 -0.89
C VAL A 226 12.10 -0.68 -1.49
N MET A 227 13.06 -1.16 -0.69
CA MET A 227 14.47 -1.22 -1.07
C MET A 227 14.95 -2.61 -1.51
N GLY A 228 14.14 -3.65 -1.35
CA GLY A 228 14.56 -5.04 -1.54
C GLY A 228 15.02 -5.38 -2.96
N ASN A 229 14.64 -4.55 -3.94
CA ASN A 229 14.95 -4.72 -5.35
C ASN A 229 15.22 -3.38 -6.04
N HIS A 230 15.74 -3.45 -7.27
CA HIS A 230 15.82 -2.27 -8.13
C HIS A 230 14.42 -1.95 -8.68
N PRO A 231 13.98 -0.68 -8.60
CA PRO A 231 12.73 -0.28 -9.23
C PRO A 231 12.78 -0.47 -10.75
N THR A 232 11.64 -0.80 -11.34
CA THR A 232 11.38 -0.87 -12.78
C THR A 232 10.58 0.35 -13.22
N ASP A 233 10.35 0.48 -14.52
CA ASP A 233 9.48 1.52 -15.09
C ASP A 233 8.05 1.49 -14.54
N HIS A 234 7.63 0.38 -13.92
CA HIS A 234 6.29 0.20 -13.35
C HIS A 234 6.25 0.27 -11.82
N SER A 235 7.40 0.37 -11.13
CA SER A 235 7.46 0.28 -9.66
C SER A 235 8.00 1.53 -8.94
N TRP A 236 8.31 2.62 -9.67
CA TRP A 236 8.68 3.92 -9.10
C TRP A 236 7.54 4.65 -8.39
N GLY A 237 6.30 4.35 -8.76
CA GLY A 237 5.11 5.06 -8.33
C GLY A 237 4.20 5.40 -9.51
N ILE A 238 3.24 6.29 -9.25
CA ILE A 238 2.22 6.69 -10.23
C ILE A 238 2.17 8.21 -10.28
N ARG A 239 2.35 8.79 -11.46
CA ARG A 239 2.38 10.23 -11.70
C ARG A 239 1.39 10.59 -12.80
N LEU A 240 0.14 10.73 -12.41
CA LEU A 240 -0.95 11.08 -13.31
C LEU A 240 -1.60 12.42 -12.89
N PRO A 241 -2.09 13.23 -13.84
CA PRO A 241 -2.91 14.39 -13.52
C PRO A 241 -4.18 13.98 -12.74
N ASN A 242 -4.58 14.79 -11.74
CA ASN A 242 -5.77 14.54 -10.92
C ASN A 242 -5.82 13.13 -10.30
N TYR A 243 -4.65 12.55 -9.98
CA TYR A 243 -4.60 11.14 -9.58
C TYR A 243 -5.37 10.85 -8.29
N VAL A 244 -5.51 11.82 -7.38
CA VAL A 244 -6.29 11.65 -6.15
C VAL A 244 -7.75 11.36 -6.49
N GLU A 245 -8.36 12.17 -7.36
CA GLU A 245 -9.74 11.97 -7.80
C GLU A 245 -9.90 10.71 -8.66
N VAL A 246 -8.91 10.40 -9.50
CA VAL A 246 -8.89 9.15 -10.27
C VAL A 246 -8.81 7.93 -9.36
N ARG A 247 -8.02 8.00 -8.29
CA ARG A 247 -7.89 6.92 -7.31
C ARG A 247 -9.20 6.69 -6.58
N ASP A 248 -9.91 7.74 -6.16
CA ASP A 248 -11.24 7.61 -5.55
C ASP A 248 -12.22 6.94 -6.51
N LEU A 249 -12.20 7.32 -7.79
CA LEU A 249 -13.01 6.69 -8.82
C LEU A 249 -12.66 5.21 -9.00
N ILE A 250 -11.37 4.85 -9.00
CA ILE A 250 -10.93 3.45 -9.06
C ILE A 250 -11.52 2.69 -7.85
N ILE A 251 -11.49 3.27 -6.66
CA ILE A 251 -12.06 2.66 -5.46
C ILE A 251 -13.57 2.41 -5.62
N ASP A 252 -14.34 3.33 -6.23
CA ASP A 252 -15.77 3.11 -6.51
C ASP A 252 -16.00 1.80 -7.28
N TYR A 253 -15.15 1.49 -8.26
CA TYR A 253 -15.26 0.26 -9.06
C TYR A 253 -14.75 -0.98 -8.32
N LEU A 254 -13.71 -0.83 -7.49
CA LEU A 254 -13.29 -1.91 -6.60
C LEU A 254 -14.41 -2.29 -5.62
N GLU A 255 -15.11 -1.30 -5.05
CA GLU A 255 -16.25 -1.51 -4.16
C GLU A 255 -17.37 -2.33 -4.85
N LYS A 256 -17.67 -2.03 -6.11
CA LYS A 256 -18.65 -2.78 -6.92
C LYS A 256 -18.21 -4.21 -7.20
N ALA A 257 -16.91 -4.44 -7.41
CA ALA A 257 -16.39 -5.80 -7.54
C ALA A 257 -16.48 -6.56 -6.20
N PHE A 258 -16.14 -5.91 -5.08
CA PHE A 258 -16.18 -6.54 -3.76
C PHE A 258 -17.61 -6.88 -3.30
N SER A 259 -18.60 -6.06 -3.67
CA SER A 259 -20.02 -6.31 -3.37
C SER A 259 -20.67 -7.32 -4.32
N GLY A 260 -20.01 -7.63 -5.45
CA GLY A 260 -20.56 -8.48 -6.50
C GLY A 260 -21.55 -7.77 -7.43
N GLU A 261 -21.65 -6.44 -7.38
CA GLU A 261 -22.42 -5.64 -8.34
C GLU A 261 -21.82 -5.72 -9.76
N MET A 262 -20.49 -5.81 -9.85
CA MET A 262 -19.76 -5.97 -11.11
C MET A 262 -18.77 -7.15 -11.01
N THR A 263 -18.47 -7.78 -12.15
CA THR A 263 -17.30 -8.64 -12.25
C THR A 263 -16.01 -7.82 -12.17
N ALA A 264 -14.89 -8.46 -11.84
CA ALA A 264 -13.59 -7.80 -11.82
C ALA A 264 -13.22 -7.20 -13.19
N ASP A 265 -13.55 -7.91 -14.27
CA ASP A 265 -13.34 -7.48 -15.64
C ASP A 265 -14.10 -6.19 -15.95
N GLU A 266 -15.42 -6.18 -15.72
CA GLU A 266 -16.26 -5.00 -15.96
C GLU A 266 -15.83 -3.83 -15.08
N ALA A 267 -15.50 -4.09 -13.81
CA ALA A 267 -15.10 -3.05 -12.86
C ALA A 267 -13.81 -2.34 -13.30
N LEU A 268 -12.76 -3.09 -13.66
CA LEU A 268 -11.50 -2.47 -14.08
C LEU A 268 -11.57 -1.86 -15.48
N ASP A 269 -12.34 -2.45 -16.40
CA ASP A 269 -12.55 -1.86 -17.72
C ASP A 269 -13.26 -0.51 -17.62
N GLU A 270 -14.32 -0.42 -16.81
CA GLU A 270 -15.00 0.87 -16.57
C GLU A 270 -14.14 1.84 -15.76
N ALA A 271 -13.37 1.38 -14.78
CA ALA A 271 -12.45 2.23 -14.04
C ALA A 271 -11.42 2.89 -14.97
N VAL A 272 -10.87 2.15 -15.93
CA VAL A 272 -9.94 2.67 -16.94
C VAL A 272 -10.65 3.67 -17.85
N VAL A 273 -11.84 3.35 -18.36
CA VAL A 273 -12.60 4.24 -19.25
C VAL A 273 -12.95 5.56 -18.54
N GLN A 274 -13.51 5.51 -17.33
CA GLN A 274 -13.91 6.72 -16.62
C GLN A 274 -12.72 7.48 -16.04
N GLY A 275 -11.71 6.77 -15.53
CA GLY A 275 -10.48 7.38 -15.02
C GLY A 275 -9.74 8.16 -16.11
N ASN A 276 -9.62 7.60 -17.31
CA ASN A 276 -9.01 8.31 -18.45
C ASN A 276 -9.76 9.59 -18.86
N LYS A 277 -11.09 9.67 -18.67
CA LYS A 277 -11.85 10.92 -18.87
C LYS A 277 -11.50 11.99 -17.82
N ARG A 278 -10.99 11.59 -16.65
CA ARG A 278 -10.61 12.47 -15.53
C ARG A 278 -9.14 12.87 -15.53
N LEU A 279 -8.30 12.13 -16.26
CA LEU A 279 -6.89 12.50 -16.49
C LEU A 279 -6.74 13.73 -17.39
N ALA A 280 -7.74 14.02 -18.23
CA ALA A 280 -7.72 15.23 -19.03
C ALA A 280 -7.62 16.44 -18.11
N PRO A 281 -6.67 17.37 -18.34
CA PRO A 281 -6.56 18.56 -17.52
C PRO A 281 -7.91 19.27 -17.51
N LYS A 282 -8.47 19.54 -16.32
CA LYS A 282 -9.49 20.57 -16.20
C LYS A 282 -8.84 21.81 -16.81
N ALA A 283 -9.41 22.34 -17.89
CA ALA A 283 -8.93 23.58 -18.48
C ALA A 283 -8.72 24.55 -17.32
N GLN A 284 -7.46 24.88 -17.01
CA GLN A 284 -7.16 25.84 -15.97
C GLN A 284 -7.91 27.10 -16.38
N ALA A 285 -8.91 27.48 -15.58
CA ALA A 285 -9.38 28.84 -15.60
C ALA A 285 -8.12 29.67 -15.35
N LYS A 286 -7.63 30.34 -16.40
CA LYS A 286 -6.56 31.31 -16.28
C LYS A 286 -7.02 32.30 -15.22
N LEU A 287 -6.40 32.23 -14.04
CA LEU A 287 -6.47 33.28 -13.03
C LEU A 287 -5.63 34.47 -13.52
#